data_AF-A0A359F664-F1
#
_entry.id   AF-A0A359F664-F1
#
_cell.length_a   1.000
_cell.length_b   1.000
_cell.length_c   1.000
_cell.angle_alpha   90.00
_cell.angle_beta   90.00
_cell.angle_gamma   90.00
#
_symmetry.space_group_name_H-M   'P 1'
#
loop_
_entity.id
_entity.type
_entity.pdbx_description
1 polymer ?
#
loop_
_entity_poly.entity_id
_entity_poly.type
_entity_poly.pdbx_seq_one_letter_code
_entity_poly.pdbx_strand_id
1 'polypeptide(L)'
;MFRRKQPQSQAGDNPYEGLRAQAIGAVQAGLLAPSRHPKVQGVVIDIPSDGEWIAIVALGDDTTSMYTSVGGGTIGAGEHEIVRDANRQLLGVIEHEVLPYLDANPGTHPAPGFVRYHVLGVDGLAGIDIPEPMFWGSVEGGGNLVDATQYLIHTISTVSPG
;
A
#
# COMPACT_ATOMS: atom_id res chain seq x y z
N MET A 1 45.53 -13.46 -5.88
CA MET A 1 45.08 -12.06 -6.04
C MET A 1 43.58 -12.10 -6.32
N PHE A 2 42.74 -11.78 -5.33
CA PHE A 2 41.29 -11.86 -5.46
C PHE A 2 40.75 -10.57 -6.05
N ARG A 3 40.27 -10.62 -7.30
CA ARG A 3 39.57 -9.52 -7.96
C ARG A 3 38.18 -9.43 -7.34
N ARG A 4 38.00 -8.48 -6.43
CA ARG A 4 36.70 -8.09 -5.85
C ARG A 4 35.78 -7.73 -7.02
N LYS A 5 34.77 -8.57 -7.32
CA LYS A 5 33.66 -8.16 -8.19
C LYS A 5 32.94 -7.03 -7.46
N GLN A 6 33.10 -5.80 -7.94
CA GLN A 6 32.19 -4.72 -7.60
C GLN A 6 30.77 -5.19 -7.94
N PRO A 7 29.78 -5.04 -7.04
CA PRO A 7 28.40 -5.21 -7.45
C PRO A 7 28.14 -4.14 -8.49
N GLN A 8 27.92 -4.60 -9.71
CA GLN A 8 27.57 -3.82 -10.87
C GLN A 8 26.18 -3.26 -10.58
N SER A 9 26.10 -1.99 -10.15
CA SER A 9 24.84 -1.27 -10.05
C SER A 9 24.16 -1.33 -11.42
N GLN A 10 23.15 -2.17 -11.55
CA GLN A 10 22.34 -2.26 -12.75
C GLN A 10 21.48 -1.00 -12.80
N ALA A 11 21.70 -0.15 -13.79
CA ALA A 11 20.68 0.80 -14.21
C ALA A 11 19.50 -0.03 -14.77
N GLY A 12 18.40 -0.15 -14.02
CA GLY A 12 17.21 -0.87 -14.49
C GLY A 12 16.23 -1.40 -13.44
N ASP A 13 16.63 -1.55 -12.16
CA ASP A 13 15.70 -2.03 -11.12
C ASP A 13 14.86 -0.88 -10.56
N ASN A 14 13.61 -0.80 -11.00
CA ASN A 14 12.58 0.00 -10.36
C ASN A 14 12.36 -0.51 -8.92
N PRO A 15 12.61 0.28 -7.87
CA PRO A 15 12.51 -0.17 -6.48
C PRO A 15 11.07 -0.51 -6.06
N TYR A 16 10.06 -0.12 -6.84
CA TYR A 16 8.64 -0.44 -6.61
C TYR A 16 8.41 -1.93 -6.37
N GLU A 17 8.80 -2.81 -7.31
CA GLU A 17 8.47 -4.23 -7.20
C GLU A 17 9.16 -4.87 -5.99
N GLY A 18 10.42 -4.49 -5.75
CA GLY A 18 11.20 -4.98 -4.62
C GLY A 18 10.63 -4.56 -3.27
N LEU A 19 10.32 -3.27 -3.09
CA LEU A 19 9.79 -2.73 -1.84
C LEU A 19 8.36 -3.19 -1.57
N ARG A 20 7.54 -3.27 -2.63
CA ARG A 20 6.20 -3.85 -2.56
C ARG A 20 6.24 -5.32 -2.14
N ALA A 21 7.09 -6.13 -2.78
CA ALA A 21 7.24 -7.54 -2.44
C ALA A 21 7.78 -7.72 -1.02
N GLN A 22 8.71 -6.86 -0.58
CA GLN A 22 9.20 -6.85 0.80
C GLN A 22 8.11 -6.52 1.81
N ALA A 23 7.27 -5.50 1.53
CA ALA A 23 6.16 -5.15 2.41
C ALA A 23 5.18 -6.33 2.56
N ILE A 24 4.74 -6.92 1.45
CA ILE A 24 3.84 -8.09 1.46
C ILE A 24 4.50 -9.28 2.17
N GLY A 25 5.78 -9.56 1.87
CA GLY A 25 6.52 -10.69 2.44
C GLY A 25 6.80 -10.56 3.93
N ALA A 26 7.14 -9.35 4.41
CA ALA A 26 7.37 -9.08 5.83
C ALA A 26 6.11 -9.33 6.65
N VAL A 27 4.95 -8.99 6.10
CA VAL A 27 3.66 -9.31 6.72
C VAL A 27 3.43 -10.81 6.78
N GLN A 28 3.55 -11.51 5.65
CA GLN A 28 3.30 -12.96 5.59
C GLN A 28 4.21 -13.74 6.54
N ALA A 29 5.41 -13.23 6.78
CA ALA A 29 6.36 -13.78 7.74
C ALA A 29 6.03 -13.45 9.22
N GLY A 30 4.94 -12.71 9.49
CA GLY A 30 4.55 -12.31 10.84
C GLY A 30 5.53 -11.35 11.50
N LEU A 31 6.27 -10.57 10.71
CA LEU A 31 7.34 -9.68 11.19
C LEU A 31 6.83 -8.27 11.53
N LEU A 32 5.53 -8.03 11.39
CA LEU A 32 4.94 -6.73 11.72
C LEU A 32 4.81 -6.54 13.23
N ALA A 33 5.00 -5.29 13.64
CA ALA A 33 4.67 -4.87 14.99
C ALA A 33 3.14 -4.93 15.22
N PRO A 34 2.71 -5.04 16.51
CA PRO A 34 1.30 -5.15 16.85
C PRO A 34 0.48 -3.97 16.32
N SER A 35 -0.63 -4.29 15.65
CA SER A 35 -1.61 -3.30 15.18
C SER A 35 -2.59 -2.90 16.28
N ARG A 36 -3.10 -1.66 16.21
CA ARG A 36 -4.26 -1.23 17.00
C ARG A 36 -5.56 -1.90 16.56
N HIS A 37 -5.57 -2.49 15.37
CA HIS A 37 -6.68 -3.19 14.75
C HIS A 37 -6.49 -4.71 14.95
N PRO A 38 -7.40 -5.41 15.68
CA PRO A 38 -7.20 -6.81 16.04
C PRO A 38 -7.09 -7.81 14.89
N LYS A 39 -7.63 -7.47 13.71
CA LYS A 39 -7.71 -8.37 12.54
C LYS A 39 -6.90 -7.86 11.36
N VAL A 40 -6.62 -6.55 11.28
CA VAL A 40 -5.89 -5.92 10.18
C VAL A 40 -4.52 -5.42 10.66
N GLN A 41 -3.46 -5.98 10.11
CA GLN A 41 -2.07 -5.59 10.39
C GLN A 41 -1.53 -4.55 9.41
N GLY A 42 -2.21 -4.33 8.28
CA GLY A 42 -1.84 -3.32 7.31
C GLY A 42 -2.56 -3.48 5.97
N VAL A 43 -2.17 -2.67 5.01
CA VAL A 43 -2.60 -2.75 3.62
C VAL A 43 -1.48 -2.31 2.68
N VAL A 44 -1.36 -3.00 1.55
CA VAL A 44 -0.59 -2.55 0.38
C VAL A 44 -1.58 -2.24 -0.74
N ILE A 45 -1.51 -1.06 -1.34
CA ILE A 45 -2.47 -0.60 -2.36
C ILE A 45 -1.72 -0.35 -3.66
N ASP A 46 -2.10 -1.06 -4.71
CA ASP A 46 -1.56 -0.87 -6.06
C ASP A 46 -2.52 -0.04 -6.89
N ILE A 47 -2.08 1.15 -7.26
CA ILE A 47 -2.86 2.13 -8.01
C ILE A 47 -2.20 2.33 -9.38
N PRO A 48 -2.85 1.93 -10.49
CA PRO A 48 -2.41 2.31 -11.82
C PRO A 48 -2.62 3.82 -12.05
N SER A 49 -1.64 4.47 -12.68
CA SER A 49 -1.66 5.92 -12.97
C SER A 49 -0.89 6.22 -14.26
N ASP A 50 -1.58 6.60 -15.34
CA ASP A 50 -0.99 7.05 -16.62
C ASP A 50 0.15 6.17 -17.18
N GLY A 51 0.02 4.85 -17.09
CA GLY A 51 1.02 3.89 -17.56
C GLY A 51 2.13 3.57 -16.55
N GLU A 52 2.02 4.13 -15.35
CA GLU A 52 2.86 3.87 -14.17
C GLU A 52 2.04 3.22 -13.05
N TRP A 53 2.72 2.82 -11.98
CA TRP A 53 2.12 2.28 -10.76
C TRP A 53 2.54 3.08 -9.55
N ILE A 54 1.59 3.27 -8.63
CA ILE A 54 1.82 3.80 -7.30
C ILE A 54 1.51 2.68 -6.31
N ALA A 55 2.45 2.37 -5.41
CA ALA A 55 2.22 1.47 -4.29
C ALA A 55 2.17 2.29 -3.00
N ILE A 56 1.08 2.16 -2.24
CA ILE A 56 0.97 2.69 -0.89
C ILE A 56 1.13 1.53 0.09
N VAL A 57 1.94 1.71 1.13
CA VAL A 57 2.10 0.76 2.22
C VAL A 57 1.69 1.46 3.50
N ALA A 58 0.70 0.93 4.20
CA ALA A 58 0.20 1.44 5.47
C ALA A 58 0.10 0.27 6.46
N LEU A 59 0.93 0.29 7.52
CA LEU A 59 1.08 -0.80 8.48
C LEU A 59 0.53 -0.39 9.85
N GLY A 60 0.16 -1.38 10.66
CA GLY A 60 -0.49 -1.19 11.96
C GLY A 60 0.39 -0.56 13.04
N ASP A 61 1.69 -0.44 12.82
CA ASP A 61 2.64 0.30 13.66
C ASP A 61 2.82 1.77 13.24
N ASP A 62 1.89 2.25 12.42
CA ASP A 62 1.87 3.57 11.79
C ASP A 62 2.94 3.79 10.72
N THR A 63 3.72 2.76 10.36
CA THR A 63 4.63 2.86 9.20
C THR A 63 3.82 3.12 7.95
N THR A 64 4.17 4.20 7.24
CA THR A 64 3.50 4.59 6.00
C THR A 64 4.53 5.00 4.97
N SER A 65 4.40 4.47 3.76
CA SER A 65 5.23 4.81 2.61
C SER A 65 4.42 4.81 1.31
N MET A 66 4.89 5.57 0.33
CA MET A 66 4.35 5.61 -1.03
C MET A 66 5.51 5.48 -2.02
N TYR A 67 5.38 4.63 -3.03
CA TYR A 67 6.40 4.35 -4.05
C TYR A 67 5.81 4.49 -5.44
N THR A 68 6.60 4.92 -6.41
CA THR A 68 6.18 4.99 -7.82
C THR A 68 7.04 4.07 -8.69
N SER A 69 6.48 3.55 -9.79
CA SER A 69 7.17 2.63 -10.68
C SER A 69 8.24 3.27 -11.56
N VAL A 70 8.31 4.60 -11.61
CA VAL A 70 9.38 5.34 -12.30
C VAL A 70 10.47 5.81 -11.34
N GLY A 71 10.40 5.39 -10.07
CA GLY A 71 11.27 5.86 -9.01
C GLY A 71 10.79 7.17 -8.40
N GLY A 72 11.10 7.34 -7.11
CA GLY A 72 10.54 8.40 -6.27
C GLY A 72 9.53 7.85 -5.26
N GLY A 73 8.85 8.76 -4.58
CA GLY A 73 7.92 8.44 -3.50
C GLY A 73 8.32 9.02 -2.15
N THR A 74 7.57 8.66 -1.11
CA THR A 74 7.78 9.12 0.27
C THR A 74 7.99 7.91 1.16
N ILE A 75 9.19 7.80 1.73
CA ILE A 75 9.52 6.74 2.70
C ILE A 75 9.46 7.35 4.11
N GLY A 76 8.79 6.67 5.03
CA GLY A 76 8.68 7.13 6.41
C GLY A 76 7.73 8.31 6.57
N ALA A 77 6.71 8.43 5.70
CA ALA A 77 5.65 9.42 5.86
C ALA A 77 4.96 9.29 7.24
N GLY A 78 4.95 8.07 7.79
CA GLY A 78 4.49 7.76 9.14
C GLY A 78 5.27 8.45 10.27
N GLU A 79 6.35 9.19 10.03
CA GLU A 79 6.97 10.06 11.06
C GLU A 79 6.08 11.26 11.42
N HIS A 80 5.16 11.64 10.53
CA HIS A 80 4.23 12.75 10.72
C HIS A 80 2.92 12.28 11.36
N GLU A 81 2.50 12.90 12.46
CA GLU A 81 1.29 12.53 13.21
C GLU A 81 0.03 12.52 12.34
N ILE A 82 -0.14 13.51 11.46
CA ILE A 82 -1.28 13.58 10.54
C ILE A 82 -1.35 12.37 9.58
N VAL A 83 -0.20 11.82 9.18
CA VAL A 83 -0.14 10.61 8.34
C VAL A 83 -0.44 9.37 9.16
N ARG A 84 0.03 9.29 10.42
CA ARG A 84 -0.32 8.18 11.33
C ARG A 84 -1.83 8.11 11.56
N ASP A 85 -2.47 9.25 11.77
CA ASP A 85 -3.92 9.30 11.99
C ASP A 85 -4.70 8.88 10.74
N ALA A 86 -4.28 9.33 9.55
CA ALA A 86 -4.88 8.89 8.28
C ALA A 86 -4.68 7.38 8.02
N ASN A 87 -3.50 6.84 8.34
CA ASN A 87 -3.22 5.40 8.25
C ASN A 87 -4.18 4.60 9.16
N ARG A 88 -4.28 4.97 10.44
CA ARG A 88 -5.21 4.31 11.38
C ARG A 88 -6.66 4.40 10.93
N GLN A 89 -7.07 5.54 10.38
CA GLN A 89 -8.42 5.70 9.83
C GLN A 89 -8.67 4.72 8.69
N LEU A 90 -7.73 4.59 7.74
CA LEU A 90 -7.81 3.65 6.64
C LEU A 90 -7.89 2.20 7.13
N LEU A 91 -7.00 1.78 8.04
CA LEU A 91 -7.03 0.42 8.59
C LEU A 91 -8.32 0.13 9.37
N GLY A 92 -8.84 1.13 10.09
CA GLY A 92 -10.13 1.05 10.76
C GLY A 92 -11.30 0.84 9.80
N VAL A 93 -11.35 1.57 8.68
CA VAL A 93 -12.37 1.37 7.64
C VAL A 93 -12.27 -0.03 7.05
N ILE A 94 -11.05 -0.50 6.73
CA ILE A 94 -10.85 -1.85 6.22
C ILE A 94 -11.37 -2.90 7.21
N GLU A 95 -11.02 -2.76 8.49
CA GLU A 95 -11.42 -3.70 9.53
C GLU A 95 -12.94 -3.75 9.75
N HIS A 96 -13.59 -2.59 9.80
CA HIS A 96 -15.00 -2.50 10.17
C HIS A 96 -15.96 -2.69 9.00
N GLU A 97 -15.56 -2.30 7.79
CA GLU A 97 -16.48 -2.21 6.65
C GLU A 97 -16.08 -3.13 5.50
N VAL A 98 -14.80 -3.43 5.31
CA VAL A 98 -14.33 -4.11 4.09
C VAL A 98 -14.03 -5.59 4.31
N LEU A 99 -13.58 -5.99 5.52
CA LEU A 99 -13.21 -7.39 5.84
C LEU A 99 -14.19 -8.46 5.31
N PRO A 100 -15.52 -8.33 5.42
CA PRO A 100 -16.46 -9.34 4.94
C PRO A 100 -16.45 -9.57 3.42
N TYR A 101 -15.89 -8.64 2.65
CA TYR A 101 -15.92 -8.63 1.19
C TYR A 101 -14.58 -8.99 0.54
N LEU A 102 -13.54 -9.25 1.35
CA LEU A 102 -12.22 -9.57 0.84
C LEU A 102 -12.17 -10.98 0.25
N ASP A 103 -11.49 -11.10 -0.90
CA ASP A 103 -11.07 -12.37 -1.46
C ASP A 103 -9.85 -12.90 -0.69
N ALA A 104 -9.93 -14.13 -0.18
CA ALA A 104 -8.84 -14.80 0.50
C ALA A 104 -7.67 -15.18 -0.43
N ASN A 105 -7.85 -15.09 -1.75
CA ASN A 105 -6.84 -15.42 -2.76
C ASN A 105 -6.73 -14.32 -3.81
N PRO A 106 -6.34 -13.09 -3.43
CA PRO A 106 -6.42 -11.94 -4.33
C PRO A 106 -5.47 -12.05 -5.53
N GLY A 107 -4.48 -12.94 -5.53
CA GLY A 107 -3.43 -12.98 -6.55
C GLY A 107 -2.40 -11.86 -6.34
N THR A 108 -1.61 -11.55 -7.37
CA THR A 108 -0.43 -10.66 -7.23
C THR A 108 -0.66 -9.22 -7.69
N HIS A 109 -1.26 -8.98 -8.85
CA HIS A 109 -1.50 -7.63 -9.40
C HIS A 109 -2.95 -7.50 -9.87
N PRO A 110 -3.56 -6.30 -9.78
CA PRO A 110 -4.91 -6.07 -10.31
C PRO A 110 -4.98 -6.34 -11.81
N ALA A 111 -6.19 -6.68 -12.26
CA ALA A 111 -6.51 -6.61 -13.69
C ALA A 111 -6.46 -5.14 -14.16
N PRO A 112 -6.20 -4.88 -15.46
CA PRO A 112 -6.29 -3.53 -16.00
C PRO A 112 -7.64 -2.88 -15.70
N GLY A 113 -7.66 -1.60 -15.28
CA GLY A 113 -8.88 -0.90 -14.90
C GLY A 113 -9.22 -0.99 -13.40
N PHE A 114 -8.35 -1.57 -12.57
CA PHE A 114 -8.59 -1.77 -11.14
C PHE A 114 -7.43 -1.30 -10.26
N VAL A 115 -7.78 -0.76 -9.10
CA VAL A 115 -6.91 -0.56 -7.94
C VAL A 115 -7.05 -1.76 -7.04
N ARG A 116 -5.93 -2.35 -6.59
CA ARG A 116 -5.95 -3.48 -5.67
C ARG A 116 -5.57 -3.08 -4.26
N TYR A 117 -6.36 -3.54 -3.30
CA TYR A 117 -6.03 -3.52 -1.89
C TYR A 117 -5.59 -4.92 -1.46
N HIS A 118 -4.32 -5.08 -1.14
CA HIS A 118 -3.76 -6.24 -0.48
C HIS A 118 -3.85 -6.05 1.02
N VAL A 119 -4.90 -6.57 1.63
CA VAL A 119 -5.14 -6.48 3.07
C VAL A 119 -4.36 -7.56 3.80
N LEU A 120 -3.63 -7.10 4.80
CA LEU A 120 -2.68 -7.86 5.58
C LEU A 120 -3.39 -8.26 6.87
N GLY A 121 -4.07 -9.40 6.87
CA GLY A 121 -4.86 -9.87 8.00
C GLY A 121 -4.08 -10.82 8.93
N VAL A 122 -4.56 -10.98 10.17
CA VAL A 122 -4.01 -11.98 11.11
C VAL A 122 -4.13 -13.42 10.60
N ASP A 123 -5.11 -13.68 9.73
CA ASP A 123 -5.37 -14.98 9.12
C ASP A 123 -4.66 -15.17 7.76
N GLY A 124 -3.93 -14.15 7.30
CA GLY A 124 -3.19 -14.16 6.04
C GLY A 124 -3.53 -13.00 5.11
N LEU A 125 -3.06 -13.10 3.87
CA LEU A 125 -3.27 -12.10 2.83
C LEU A 125 -4.66 -12.26 2.21
N ALA A 126 -5.42 -11.17 2.16
CA ALA A 126 -6.68 -11.09 1.43
C ALA A 126 -6.69 -9.82 0.57
N GLY A 127 -7.69 -9.63 -0.28
CA GLY A 127 -7.76 -8.40 -1.06
C GLY A 127 -9.06 -8.13 -1.77
N ILE A 128 -9.16 -6.92 -2.31
CA ILE A 128 -10.31 -6.45 -3.06
C ILE A 128 -9.84 -5.55 -4.20
N ASP A 129 -10.51 -5.67 -5.34
CA ASP A 129 -10.29 -4.82 -6.50
C ASP A 129 -11.39 -3.76 -6.56
N ILE A 130 -10.98 -2.50 -6.68
CA ILE A 130 -11.87 -1.36 -6.86
C ILE A 130 -11.67 -0.84 -8.29
N PRO A 131 -12.74 -0.68 -9.09
CA PRO A 131 -12.62 -0.08 -10.42
C PRO A 131 -11.95 1.30 -10.35
N GLU A 132 -10.97 1.54 -11.22
CA GLU A 132 -10.26 2.82 -11.30
C GLU A 132 -11.19 4.04 -11.36
N PRO A 133 -12.30 4.03 -12.15
CA PRO A 133 -13.21 5.17 -12.16
C PRO A 133 -13.87 5.45 -10.81
N MET A 134 -14.09 4.43 -9.97
CA MET A 134 -14.61 4.61 -8.60
C MET A 134 -13.53 5.14 -7.68
N PHE A 135 -12.29 4.65 -7.83
CA PHE A 135 -11.15 5.12 -7.04
C PHE A 135 -10.82 6.61 -7.30
N TRP A 136 -10.90 7.03 -8.56
CA TRP A 136 -10.66 8.41 -8.99
C TRP A 136 -11.90 9.30 -8.88
N GLY A 137 -13.02 8.79 -8.36
CA GLY A 137 -14.27 9.56 -8.21
C GLY A 137 -14.95 9.96 -9.51
N SER A 138 -14.59 9.35 -10.64
CA SER A 138 -15.28 9.53 -11.93
C SER A 138 -16.62 8.81 -11.98
N VAL A 139 -16.84 7.82 -11.11
CA VAL A 139 -18.10 7.10 -10.92
C VAL A 139 -18.33 6.89 -9.42
N GLU A 140 -19.58 6.93 -8.97
CA GLU A 140 -19.93 6.60 -7.57
C GLU A 140 -19.63 5.14 -7.24
N GLY A 141 -19.31 4.85 -5.97
CA GLY A 141 -19.19 3.47 -5.47
C GLY A 141 -17.92 3.15 -4.67
N GLY A 142 -16.96 4.07 -4.58
CA GLY A 142 -15.74 3.86 -3.79
C GLY A 142 -15.94 3.82 -2.27
N GLY A 143 -16.96 4.54 -1.77
CA GLY A 143 -17.32 4.59 -0.36
C GLY A 143 -16.20 5.05 0.57
N ASN A 144 -16.33 4.74 1.86
CA ASN A 144 -15.38 5.14 2.90
C ASN A 144 -13.97 4.59 2.66
N LEU A 145 -13.82 3.45 1.97
CA LEU A 145 -12.51 2.87 1.66
C LEU A 145 -11.71 3.78 0.72
N VAL A 146 -12.35 4.26 -0.35
CA VAL A 146 -11.70 5.18 -1.29
C VAL A 146 -11.48 6.53 -0.61
N ASP A 147 -12.46 7.05 0.12
CA ASP A 147 -12.32 8.34 0.84
C ASP A 147 -11.14 8.32 1.82
N ALA A 148 -11.01 7.27 2.63
CA ALA A 148 -9.90 7.13 3.57
C ALA A 148 -8.55 6.97 2.85
N THR A 149 -8.51 6.29 1.71
CA THR A 149 -7.30 6.13 0.90
C THR A 149 -6.87 7.46 0.27
N GLN A 150 -7.81 8.19 -0.33
CA GLN A 150 -7.56 9.50 -0.91
C GLN A 150 -7.12 10.51 0.17
N TYR A 151 -7.71 10.44 1.37
CA TYR A 151 -7.26 11.23 2.51
C TYR A 151 -5.81 10.90 2.91
N LEU A 152 -5.45 9.62 2.98
CA LEU A 152 -4.07 9.21 3.24
C LEU A 152 -3.09 9.75 2.18
N ILE A 153 -3.41 9.58 0.89
CA ILE A 153 -2.61 10.13 -0.22
C ILE A 153 -2.42 11.64 -0.05
N HIS A 154 -3.51 12.37 0.19
CA HIS A 154 -3.47 13.80 0.42
C HIS A 154 -2.54 14.18 1.57
N THR A 155 -2.66 13.53 2.73
CA THR A 155 -1.81 13.83 3.90
C THR A 155 -0.33 13.56 3.61
N ILE A 156 0.02 12.46 2.93
CA ILE A 156 1.39 12.16 2.49
C ILE A 156 1.92 13.31 1.62
N SER A 157 1.14 13.76 0.62
CA SER A 157 1.53 14.85 -0.27
C SER A 157 1.74 16.19 0.46
N THR A 158 1.03 16.45 1.56
CA THR A 158 1.21 17.69 2.34
C THR A 158 2.50 17.73 3.15
N VAL A 159 3.00 16.56 3.60
CA VAL A 159 4.21 16.47 4.44
C VAL A 159 5.47 16.16 3.63
N SER A 160 5.31 15.76 2.37
CA SER A 160 6.39 15.53 1.43
C SER A 160 5.99 16.07 0.06
N PRO A 161 6.03 17.41 -0.13
CA PRO A 161 5.88 17.99 -1.44
C PRO A 161 7.07 17.50 -2.30
N GLY A 162 6.76 16.73 -3.34
CA GLY A 162 7.74 16.26 -4.33
C GLY A 162 8.44 17.39 -5.07
#